data_AF-A0A229TTS1-F1
#
_entry.id   AF-A0A229TTS1-F1
#
_cell.length_a   1.000
_cell.length_b   1.000
_cell.length_c   1.000
_cell.angle_alpha   90.00
_cell.angle_beta   90.00
_cell.angle_gamma   90.00
#
_symmetry.space_group_name_H-M   'P 1'
#
loop_
_entity.id
_entity.type
_entity.pdbx_description
1 polymer ?
#
loop_
_entity_poly.entity_id
_entity_poly.type
_entity_poly.pdbx_seq_one_letter_code
_entity_poly.pdbx_strand_id
1 'polypeptide(L)'
;MPHRFRAPVVLPCDPDCSVIRDGVVDVGDDGRIAFCGSAAEAPGDLPSTQLTGILLPGLINAHAHSPMTLLRGMGGDLPLLRWLHEIIWPAEAKLRAEDVRAGMLLGSVEMLRHGVTTSAEMYFYAEQMAEAVLETGARAVLGGPIIDLPGVDWRRMIEVTDRWIDTDGLRFGPGERIELSYAAHSAYMLPVEALRQVTESAAARGALVQIHVAEAADEDARQRAEFGSVPRLLEEIGMLRGRVLTAHAVHLSDEDIALFAARGTGVAHCPGSNAKLASGIARLTDLRAAAVAVGLGTDGPASNDDLDLWEEVQLSAMLARLSTKDSTALRAKDALLLATRGGADALGRDDLGALEPGRWADFVHVDPDGPAFATGLDEPDEQVISNLVWASGSRQVRDVWVAGDQVVTDGEPVRVERSKAQSAARDSAARLRA
;
A
#
# COMPACT_ATOMS: atom_id res chain seq x y z
N MET A 1 -2.96 8.24 -27.85
CA MET A 1 -2.98 7.23 -28.93
C MET A 1 -2.67 5.90 -28.25
N PRO A 2 -3.33 4.80 -28.64
CA PRO A 2 -3.01 3.50 -28.08
C PRO A 2 -1.54 3.19 -28.33
N HIS A 3 -0.87 2.59 -27.34
CA HIS A 3 0.58 2.41 -27.34
C HIS A 3 0.95 1.03 -26.81
N ARG A 4 1.95 0.41 -27.42
CA ARG A 4 2.45 -0.92 -27.06
C ARG A 4 3.76 -0.82 -26.30
N PHE A 5 3.87 -1.50 -25.18
CA PHE A 5 5.12 -1.69 -24.45
C PHE A 5 5.58 -3.12 -24.65
N ARG A 6 6.77 -3.30 -25.22
CA ARG A 6 7.36 -4.62 -25.47
C ARG A 6 8.53 -4.85 -24.53
N ALA A 7 8.58 -6.00 -23.87
CA ALA A 7 9.62 -6.36 -22.92
C ALA A 7 10.05 -7.83 -23.09
N PRO A 8 11.33 -8.18 -22.87
CA PRO A 8 11.77 -9.57 -22.87
C PRO A 8 10.96 -10.47 -21.94
N VAL A 9 10.54 -9.94 -20.79
CA VAL A 9 9.69 -10.62 -19.82
C VAL A 9 8.55 -9.69 -19.40
N VAL A 10 7.33 -10.19 -19.44
CA VAL A 10 6.16 -9.59 -18.78
C VAL A 10 5.68 -10.55 -17.71
N LEU A 11 5.51 -10.05 -16.49
CA LEU A 11 4.86 -10.74 -15.38
C LEU A 11 3.47 -10.11 -15.20
N PRO A 12 2.38 -10.74 -15.69
CA PRO A 12 1.05 -10.15 -15.54
C PRO A 12 0.59 -10.08 -14.07
N CYS A 13 1.22 -10.86 -13.19
CA CYS A 13 0.76 -11.15 -11.84
C CYS A 13 -0.70 -11.63 -11.82
N ASP A 14 -1.01 -12.54 -12.73
CA ASP A 14 -2.18 -13.41 -12.63
C ASP A 14 -2.06 -14.33 -11.38
N PRO A 15 -3.10 -15.12 -11.02
CA PRO A 15 -3.06 -15.96 -9.83
C PRO A 15 -1.87 -16.92 -9.75
N ASP A 16 -1.32 -17.34 -10.89
CA ASP A 16 -0.19 -18.27 -10.95
C ASP A 16 1.17 -17.57 -10.97
N CYS A 17 1.17 -16.24 -11.13
CA CYS A 17 2.31 -15.40 -11.44
C CYS A 17 3.05 -15.91 -12.69
N SER A 18 2.31 -16.08 -13.78
CA SER A 18 2.85 -16.56 -15.06
C SER A 18 3.94 -15.64 -15.61
N VAL A 19 4.83 -16.21 -16.42
CA VAL A 19 5.92 -15.49 -17.09
C VAL A 19 5.65 -15.53 -18.59
N ILE A 20 5.49 -14.35 -19.19
CA ILE A 20 5.34 -14.20 -20.63
C ILE A 20 6.68 -13.77 -21.21
N ARG A 21 7.26 -14.63 -22.05
CA ARG A 21 8.49 -14.34 -22.80
C ARG A 21 8.14 -13.59 -24.08
N ASP A 22 8.98 -12.61 -24.44
CA ASP A 22 8.72 -11.67 -25.54
C ASP A 22 7.30 -11.09 -25.43
N GLY A 23 7.01 -10.54 -24.25
CA GLY A 23 5.68 -10.08 -23.88
C GLY A 23 5.41 -8.64 -24.31
N VAL A 24 4.12 -8.33 -24.42
CA VAL A 24 3.63 -6.99 -24.69
C VAL A 24 2.49 -6.61 -23.75
N VAL A 25 2.39 -5.30 -23.50
CA VAL A 25 1.25 -4.67 -22.83
C VAL A 25 0.78 -3.53 -23.73
N ASP A 26 -0.47 -3.61 -24.20
CA ASP A 26 -1.09 -2.56 -25.00
C ASP A 26 -1.93 -1.68 -24.07
N VAL A 27 -1.73 -0.37 -24.16
CA VAL A 27 -2.46 0.62 -23.38
C VAL A 27 -3.34 1.44 -24.32
N GLY A 28 -4.62 1.54 -23.97
CA GLY A 28 -5.61 2.33 -24.69
C GLY A 28 -5.49 3.84 -24.44
N ASP A 29 -6.24 4.62 -25.21
CA ASP A 29 -6.33 6.08 -25.05
C ASP A 29 -6.93 6.52 -23.71
N ASP A 30 -7.66 5.63 -23.06
CA ASP A 30 -8.28 5.82 -21.75
C ASP A 30 -7.33 5.50 -20.58
N GLY A 31 -6.06 5.16 -20.86
CA GLY A 31 -5.07 4.81 -19.83
C GLY A 31 -5.29 3.42 -19.23
N ARG A 32 -6.14 2.58 -19.84
CA ARG A 32 -6.38 1.20 -19.42
C ARG A 32 -5.64 0.21 -20.30
N ILE A 33 -5.37 -0.96 -19.75
CA ILE A 33 -4.76 -2.07 -20.47
C ILE A 33 -5.80 -2.61 -21.45
N ALA A 34 -5.43 -2.68 -22.72
CA ALA A 34 -6.25 -3.27 -23.79
C ALA A 34 -5.87 -4.73 -24.04
N PHE A 35 -4.58 -5.07 -23.89
CA PHE A 35 -4.04 -6.42 -24.09
C PHE A 35 -2.78 -6.64 -23.25
N CYS A 36 -2.60 -7.87 -22.77
CA CYS A 36 -1.36 -8.34 -22.16
C CYS A 36 -1.15 -9.79 -22.59
N GLY A 37 -0.01 -10.09 -23.19
CA GLY A 37 0.21 -11.38 -23.86
C GLY A 37 1.56 -11.46 -24.55
N SER A 38 1.79 -12.55 -25.30
CA SER A 38 3.00 -12.64 -26.13
C SER A 38 2.92 -11.66 -27.32
N ALA A 39 4.06 -11.19 -27.80
CA ALA A 39 4.13 -10.32 -28.98
C ALA A 39 3.51 -10.98 -30.24
N ALA A 40 3.54 -12.31 -30.33
CA ALA A 40 2.97 -13.08 -31.43
C ALA A 40 1.43 -13.08 -31.45
N GLU A 41 0.81 -12.92 -30.29
CA GLU A 41 -0.65 -12.90 -30.11
C GLU A 41 -1.23 -11.48 -30.10
N ALA A 42 -0.35 -10.47 -30.12
CA ALA A 42 -0.71 -9.09 -29.95
C ALA A 42 -1.61 -8.58 -31.10
N PRO A 43 -2.73 -7.91 -30.80
CA PRO A 43 -3.66 -7.46 -31.83
C PRO A 43 -3.11 -6.24 -32.58
N GLY A 44 -3.13 -6.31 -33.91
CA GLY A 44 -2.81 -5.17 -34.78
C GLY A 44 -1.38 -4.61 -34.62
N ASP A 45 -1.15 -3.52 -35.34
CA ASP A 45 0.09 -2.75 -35.26
C ASP A 45 -0.15 -1.46 -34.49
N LEU A 46 0.72 -1.15 -33.54
CA LEU A 46 0.64 0.00 -32.64
C LEU A 46 2.00 0.68 -32.55
N PRO A 47 2.06 2.00 -32.35
CA PRO A 47 3.28 2.64 -31.88
C PRO A 47 3.81 1.92 -30.65
N SER A 48 5.09 1.55 -30.67
CA SER A 48 5.66 0.68 -29.63
C SER A 48 6.92 1.25 -28.99
N THR A 49 7.04 1.10 -27.67
CA THR A 49 8.28 1.28 -26.92
C THR A 49 8.90 -0.09 -26.64
N GLN A 50 10.17 -0.25 -27.00
CA GLN A 50 10.95 -1.43 -26.63
C GLN A 50 11.65 -1.18 -25.29
N LEU A 51 11.38 -2.03 -24.31
CA LEU A 51 12.03 -2.06 -23.01
C LEU A 51 13.06 -3.18 -22.97
N THR A 52 14.04 -3.07 -22.09
CA THR A 52 15.16 -4.01 -21.95
C THR A 52 14.88 -5.14 -20.97
N GLY A 53 13.90 -4.96 -20.09
CA GLY A 53 13.79 -5.75 -18.87
C GLY A 53 12.47 -6.45 -18.61
N ILE A 54 12.07 -6.42 -17.34
CA ILE A 54 10.86 -7.04 -16.84
C ILE A 54 9.79 -5.96 -16.69
N LEU A 55 8.61 -6.22 -17.25
CA LEU A 55 7.39 -5.45 -16.96
C LEU A 55 6.52 -6.22 -15.95
N LEU A 56 5.99 -5.51 -14.96
CA LEU A 56 5.05 -6.06 -13.97
C LEU A 56 4.09 -4.95 -13.50
N PRO A 57 2.94 -5.27 -12.87
CA PRO A 57 2.08 -4.25 -12.28
C PRO A 57 2.85 -3.39 -11.28
N GLY A 58 2.39 -2.15 -11.14
CA GLY A 58 2.82 -1.30 -10.05
C GLY A 58 2.51 -1.93 -8.70
N LEU A 59 3.44 -1.79 -7.77
CA LEU A 59 3.25 -2.30 -6.42
C LEU A 59 2.20 -1.44 -5.69
N ILE A 60 1.44 -2.08 -4.81
CA ILE A 60 0.36 -1.49 -4.05
C ILE A 60 0.71 -1.57 -2.56
N ASN A 61 1.07 -0.44 -1.99
CA ASN A 61 1.30 -0.29 -0.56
C ASN A 61 -0.05 -0.13 0.14
N ALA A 62 -0.58 -1.23 0.68
CA ALA A 62 -1.91 -1.30 1.27
C ALA A 62 -2.02 -0.61 2.63
N HIS A 63 -0.94 -0.09 3.21
CA HIS A 63 -1.01 0.71 4.43
C HIS A 63 0.24 1.57 4.63
N ALA A 64 0.05 2.89 4.66
CA ALA A 64 1.12 3.86 4.81
C ALA A 64 0.70 5.10 5.64
N HIS A 65 1.71 5.74 6.20
CA HIS A 65 1.67 7.08 6.77
C HIS A 65 2.76 7.95 6.13
N SER A 66 2.73 8.09 4.81
CA SER A 66 3.81 8.68 4.02
C SER A 66 4.29 10.08 4.46
N PRO A 67 3.43 10.98 4.99
CA PRO A 67 3.92 12.26 5.51
C PRO A 67 4.86 12.14 6.71
N MET A 68 4.90 10.99 7.39
CA MET A 68 5.87 10.71 8.45
C MET A 68 7.30 10.56 7.92
N THR A 69 7.56 10.70 6.61
CA THR A 69 8.93 10.90 6.08
C THR A 69 9.67 12.03 6.81
N LEU A 70 8.95 13.04 7.29
CA LEU A 70 9.48 14.13 8.12
C LEU A 70 9.96 13.68 9.51
N LEU A 71 9.40 12.57 10.00
CA LEU A 71 9.64 11.97 11.31
C LEU A 71 10.57 10.75 11.25
N ARG A 72 11.07 10.41 10.07
CA ARG A 72 11.96 9.25 9.85
C ARG A 72 13.11 9.20 10.86
N GLY A 73 13.28 8.04 11.49
CA GLY A 73 14.31 7.78 12.50
C GLY A 73 14.08 8.42 13.87
N MET A 74 12.93 9.08 14.13
CA MET A 74 12.64 9.65 15.44
C MET A 74 12.14 8.58 16.42
N GLY A 75 12.89 8.35 17.51
CA GLY A 75 12.45 7.51 18.63
C GLY A 75 12.46 6.00 18.37
N GLY A 76 13.26 5.52 17.41
CA GLY A 76 13.20 4.15 16.87
C GLY A 76 13.44 2.98 17.85
N ASP A 77 13.93 3.22 19.06
CA ASP A 77 14.21 2.17 20.07
C ASP A 77 13.18 2.12 21.22
N LEU A 78 12.01 2.75 21.04
CA LEU A 78 10.93 2.75 22.03
C LEU A 78 9.81 1.74 21.66
N PRO A 79 9.19 1.06 22.64
CA PRO A 79 7.98 0.26 22.39
C PRO A 79 6.82 1.12 21.86
N LEU A 80 5.92 0.54 21.05
CA LEU A 80 4.82 1.24 20.35
C LEU A 80 4.13 2.34 21.17
N LEU A 81 3.53 2.00 22.32
CA LEU A 81 2.78 2.99 23.13
C LEU A 81 3.67 4.13 23.66
N ARG A 82 4.92 3.84 24.02
CA ARG A 82 5.88 4.86 24.47
C ARG A 82 6.33 5.73 23.32
N TRP A 83 6.64 5.12 22.18
CA TRP A 83 7.03 5.81 20.96
C TRP A 83 5.94 6.81 20.51
N LEU A 84 4.68 6.37 20.48
CA LEU A 84 3.53 7.21 20.17
C LEU A 84 3.40 8.41 21.14
N HIS A 85 3.35 8.14 22.44
CA HIS A 85 3.08 9.16 23.45
C HIS A 85 4.24 10.14 23.66
N GLU A 86 5.50 9.66 23.61
CA GLU A 86 6.68 10.45 23.97
C GLU A 86 7.29 11.17 22.77
N ILE A 87 7.13 10.64 21.55
CA ILE A 87 7.84 11.13 20.36
C ILE A 87 6.87 11.56 19.26
N ILE A 88 6.01 10.66 18.80
CA ILE A 88 5.22 10.88 17.58
C ILE A 88 4.10 11.89 17.81
N TRP A 89 3.19 11.67 18.76
CA TRP A 89 2.07 12.61 18.98
C TRP A 89 2.53 14.03 19.34
N PRO A 90 3.58 14.25 20.16
CA PRO A 90 4.12 15.58 20.37
C PRO A 90 4.66 16.24 19.09
N ALA A 91 5.24 15.48 18.17
CA ALA A 91 5.70 15.99 16.87
C ALA A 91 4.52 16.28 15.94
N GLU A 92 3.56 15.37 15.85
CA GLU A 92 2.36 15.51 15.02
C GLU A 92 1.47 16.67 15.45
N ALA A 93 1.38 16.93 16.76
CA ALA A 93 0.64 18.09 17.29
C ALA A 93 1.17 19.45 16.76
N LYS A 94 2.40 19.49 16.24
CA LYS A 94 2.99 20.68 15.63
C LYS A 94 2.74 20.76 14.12
N LEU A 95 2.24 19.71 13.46
CA LEU A 95 2.08 19.65 12.01
C LEU A 95 1.15 20.76 11.50
N ARG A 96 1.46 21.23 10.29
CA ARG A 96 0.59 22.11 9.52
C ARG A 96 0.32 21.43 8.18
N ALA A 97 -0.73 21.89 7.50
CA ALA A 97 -1.09 21.44 6.16
C ALA A 97 0.10 21.43 5.18
N GLU A 98 0.93 22.48 5.20
CA GLU A 98 2.12 22.59 4.35
C GLU A 98 3.20 21.56 4.65
N ASP A 99 3.33 21.15 5.92
CA ASP A 99 4.30 20.11 6.30
C ASP A 99 3.81 18.74 5.83
N VAL A 100 2.51 18.43 6.00
CA VAL A 100 1.94 17.19 5.47
C VAL A 100 2.08 17.12 3.96
N ARG A 101 1.79 18.21 3.25
CA ARG A 101 1.97 18.27 1.80
C ARG A 101 3.42 17.96 1.41
N ALA A 102 4.40 18.57 2.08
CA ALA A 102 5.81 18.35 1.81
C ALA A 102 6.25 16.90 2.09
N GLY A 103 5.79 16.33 3.21
CA GLY A 103 6.03 14.94 3.57
C GLY A 103 5.40 13.96 2.58
N MET A 104 4.13 14.18 2.21
CA MET A 104 3.43 13.34 1.23
C MET A 104 4.10 13.41 -0.14
N LEU A 105 4.53 14.61 -0.58
CA LEU A 105 5.21 14.79 -1.85
C LEU A 105 6.52 14.00 -1.89
N LEU A 106 7.34 14.09 -0.84
CA LEU A 106 8.59 13.34 -0.76
C LEU A 106 8.33 11.82 -0.64
N GLY A 107 7.36 11.40 0.18
CA GLY A 107 6.99 9.99 0.32
C GLY A 107 6.47 9.39 -0.99
N SER A 108 5.67 10.14 -1.75
CA SER A 108 5.21 9.74 -3.09
C SER A 108 6.37 9.58 -4.07
N VAL A 109 7.36 10.49 -4.02
CA VAL A 109 8.58 10.38 -4.84
C VAL A 109 9.38 9.13 -4.47
N GLU A 110 9.53 8.81 -3.18
CA GLU A 110 10.22 7.60 -2.72
C GLU A 110 9.50 6.35 -3.21
N MET A 111 8.20 6.24 -2.97
CA MET A 111 7.35 5.13 -3.41
C MET A 111 7.40 4.91 -4.92
N LEU A 112 7.20 5.96 -5.72
CA LEU A 112 7.27 5.85 -7.18
C LEU A 112 8.64 5.37 -7.65
N ARG A 113 9.74 5.82 -7.04
CA ARG A 113 11.08 5.34 -7.37
C ARG A 113 11.32 3.88 -6.98
N HIS A 114 10.53 3.34 -6.06
CA HIS A 114 10.53 1.91 -5.72
C HIS A 114 9.47 1.11 -6.49
N GLY A 115 8.78 1.72 -7.47
CA GLY A 115 7.76 1.04 -8.27
C GLY A 115 6.41 0.89 -7.58
N VAL A 116 6.18 1.56 -6.45
CA VAL A 116 4.88 1.62 -5.78
C VAL A 116 4.03 2.69 -6.48
N THR A 117 2.99 2.25 -7.19
CA THR A 117 2.09 3.14 -7.94
C THR A 117 0.88 3.58 -7.11
N THR A 118 0.49 2.77 -6.14
CA THR A 118 -0.69 2.99 -5.30
C THR A 118 -0.33 2.88 -3.82
N SER A 119 -0.78 3.83 -2.99
CA SER A 119 -0.73 3.70 -1.53
C SER A 119 -2.11 3.86 -0.88
N ALA A 120 -2.36 3.16 0.22
CA ALA A 120 -3.48 3.42 1.11
C ALA A 120 -2.99 4.22 2.31
N GLU A 121 -3.33 5.51 2.34
CA GLU A 121 -2.84 6.46 3.33
C GLU A 121 -3.87 6.68 4.42
N MET A 122 -3.37 6.73 5.65
CA MET A 122 -4.11 7.22 6.80
C MET A 122 -3.30 8.36 7.44
N TYR A 123 -3.65 9.63 7.21
CA TYR A 123 -2.91 10.72 7.86
C TYR A 123 -3.69 12.04 7.88
N PHE A 124 -3.28 12.97 8.75
CA PHE A 124 -3.89 14.29 8.86
C PHE A 124 -3.81 15.05 7.53
N TYR A 125 -4.65 16.08 7.36
CA TYR A 125 -4.59 16.99 6.20
C TYR A 125 -4.71 16.26 4.84
N ALA A 126 -5.72 15.39 4.73
CA ALA A 126 -5.89 14.51 3.57
C ALA A 126 -6.07 15.24 2.23
N GLU A 127 -6.63 16.46 2.21
CA GLU A 127 -6.66 17.31 1.00
C GLU A 127 -5.25 17.63 0.49
N GLN A 128 -4.33 17.98 1.40
CA GLN A 128 -2.92 18.23 1.04
C GLN A 128 -2.19 16.97 0.61
N MET A 129 -2.61 15.80 1.13
CA MET A 129 -2.11 14.53 0.59
C MET A 129 -2.59 14.32 -0.84
N ALA A 130 -3.87 14.55 -1.12
CA ALA A 130 -4.43 14.43 -2.47
C ALA A 130 -3.72 15.36 -3.47
N GLU A 131 -3.46 16.61 -3.08
CA GLU A 131 -2.68 17.55 -3.91
C GLU A 131 -1.29 16.99 -4.26
N ALA A 132 -0.55 16.48 -3.28
CA ALA A 132 0.80 15.94 -3.49
C ALA A 132 0.79 14.66 -4.34
N VAL A 133 -0.18 13.76 -4.13
CA VAL A 133 -0.35 12.54 -4.93
C VAL A 133 -0.63 12.90 -6.39
N LEU A 134 -1.55 13.85 -6.64
CA LEU A 134 -1.87 14.30 -7.99
C LEU A 134 -0.69 15.01 -8.67
N GLU A 135 0.10 15.77 -7.91
CA GLU A 135 1.29 16.47 -8.42
C GLU A 135 2.38 15.49 -8.88
N THR A 136 2.67 14.45 -8.08
CA THR A 136 3.63 13.40 -8.47
C THR A 136 3.09 12.48 -9.56
N GLY A 137 1.77 12.36 -9.65
CA GLY A 137 1.08 11.46 -10.57
C GLY A 137 0.88 10.04 -10.03
N ALA A 138 1.09 9.81 -8.73
CA ALA A 138 0.78 8.55 -8.06
C ALA A 138 -0.74 8.33 -7.93
N ARG A 139 -1.13 7.14 -7.45
CA ARG A 139 -2.50 6.79 -7.06
C ARG A 139 -2.56 6.60 -5.55
N ALA A 140 -3.67 6.97 -4.92
CA ALA A 140 -3.86 6.73 -3.49
C ALA A 140 -5.33 6.49 -3.09
N VAL A 141 -5.51 5.66 -2.05
CA VAL A 141 -6.72 5.58 -1.25
C VAL A 141 -6.48 6.36 0.03
N LEU A 142 -7.12 7.52 0.18
CA LEU A 142 -6.81 8.48 1.24
C LEU A 142 -7.86 8.47 2.34
N GLY A 143 -7.41 8.45 3.59
CA GLY A 143 -8.27 8.64 4.76
C GLY A 143 -7.68 9.66 5.72
N GLY A 144 -8.44 10.69 6.05
CA GLY A 144 -8.13 11.53 7.21
C GLY A 144 -8.43 10.76 8.51
N PRO A 145 -7.54 10.74 9.51
CA PRO A 145 -7.71 9.94 10.71
C PRO A 145 -8.88 10.45 11.52
N ILE A 146 -9.68 9.50 12.00
CA ILE A 146 -10.79 9.69 12.92
C ILE A 146 -10.30 9.14 14.25
N ILE A 147 -10.15 10.02 15.24
CA ILE A 147 -9.50 9.70 16.52
C ILE A 147 -10.12 10.51 17.66
N ASP A 148 -10.25 9.92 18.85
CA ASP A 148 -10.79 10.58 20.04
C ASP A 148 -9.65 11.10 20.94
N LEU A 149 -9.19 12.32 20.66
CA LEU A 149 -8.16 13.02 21.43
C LEU A 149 -8.73 14.25 22.13
N PRO A 150 -8.16 14.68 23.28
CA PRO A 150 -8.61 15.89 23.96
C PRO A 150 -8.62 17.12 23.04
N GLY A 151 -9.78 17.76 22.91
CA GLY A 151 -9.97 18.95 22.06
C GLY A 151 -10.19 18.65 20.57
N VAL A 152 -10.27 17.37 20.20
CA VAL A 152 -10.58 16.92 18.84
C VAL A 152 -11.99 16.33 18.82
N ASP A 153 -12.81 16.76 17.84
CA ASP A 153 -14.16 16.23 17.66
C ASP A 153 -14.17 15.21 16.52
N TRP A 154 -14.18 13.92 16.88
CA TRP A 154 -14.22 12.83 15.92
C TRP A 154 -15.49 12.83 15.05
N ARG A 155 -16.61 13.40 15.52
CA ARG A 155 -17.83 13.54 14.68
C ARG A 155 -17.57 14.49 13.55
N ARG A 156 -16.88 15.60 13.84
CA ARG A 156 -16.49 16.56 12.82
C ARG A 156 -15.53 15.95 11.80
N MET A 157 -14.65 15.05 12.21
CA MET A 157 -13.75 14.33 11.29
C MET A 157 -14.54 13.44 10.31
N ILE A 158 -15.53 12.69 10.80
CA ILE A 158 -16.45 11.91 9.94
C ILE A 158 -17.17 12.85 8.96
N GLU A 159 -17.74 13.97 9.45
CA GLU A 159 -18.45 14.94 8.61
C GLU A 159 -17.56 15.58 7.52
N VAL A 160 -16.26 15.72 7.76
CA VAL A 160 -15.31 16.23 6.76
C VAL A 160 -15.18 15.23 5.62
N THR A 161 -14.96 13.95 5.93
CA THR A 161 -14.90 12.88 4.91
C THR A 161 -16.23 12.73 4.18
N ASP A 162 -17.35 12.76 4.91
CA ASP A 162 -18.70 12.74 4.34
C ASP A 162 -18.88 13.82 3.27
N ARG A 163 -18.63 15.09 3.64
CA ARG A 163 -18.77 16.22 2.72
C ARG A 163 -17.83 16.14 1.53
N TRP A 164 -16.61 15.65 1.75
CA TRP A 164 -15.64 15.55 0.68
C TRP A 164 -16.08 14.54 -0.38
N ILE A 165 -16.51 13.34 0.04
CA ILE A 165 -17.07 12.33 -0.86
C ILE A 165 -18.34 12.85 -1.55
N ASP A 166 -19.23 13.52 -0.82
CA ASP A 166 -20.48 14.05 -1.38
C ASP A 166 -20.23 15.16 -2.42
N THR A 167 -19.09 15.86 -2.34
CA THR A 167 -18.75 16.98 -3.24
C THR A 167 -17.96 16.52 -4.47
N ASP A 168 -16.87 15.75 -4.24
CA ASP A 168 -15.92 15.40 -5.29
C ASP A 168 -16.14 13.99 -5.85
N GLY A 169 -17.00 13.19 -5.19
CA GLY A 169 -17.18 11.78 -5.46
C GLY A 169 -16.21 10.91 -4.67
N LEU A 170 -16.51 9.61 -4.61
CA LEU A 170 -15.65 8.63 -3.93
C LEU A 170 -14.29 8.49 -4.62
N ARG A 171 -14.25 8.66 -5.96
CA ARG A 171 -13.05 8.63 -6.78
C ARG A 171 -12.99 9.85 -7.69
N PHE A 172 -11.80 10.45 -7.80
CA PHE A 172 -11.59 11.64 -8.64
C PHE A 172 -10.14 11.80 -9.09
N GLY A 173 -9.89 12.85 -9.86
CA GLY A 173 -8.60 13.17 -10.46
C GLY A 173 -8.35 12.43 -11.79
N PRO A 174 -7.30 12.81 -12.54
CA PRO A 174 -6.94 12.14 -13.78
C PRO A 174 -6.69 10.65 -13.55
N GLY A 175 -7.34 9.80 -14.35
CA GLY A 175 -7.23 8.34 -14.22
C GLY A 175 -7.78 7.79 -12.89
N GLU A 176 -8.71 8.48 -12.22
CA GLU A 176 -9.25 8.11 -10.90
C GLU A 176 -8.16 7.82 -9.85
N ARG A 177 -7.13 8.67 -9.85
CA ARG A 177 -5.95 8.50 -8.99
C ARG A 177 -6.23 8.67 -7.52
N ILE A 178 -7.29 9.37 -7.13
CA ILE A 178 -7.69 9.51 -5.73
C ILE A 178 -8.96 8.70 -5.49
N GLU A 179 -8.94 7.88 -4.44
CA GLU A 179 -10.14 7.32 -3.82
C GLU A 179 -10.18 7.77 -2.35
N LEU A 180 -11.34 8.18 -1.85
CA LEU A 180 -11.52 8.56 -0.45
C LEU A 180 -11.97 7.36 0.41
N SER A 181 -11.55 7.36 1.66
CA SER A 181 -11.86 6.32 2.64
C SER A 181 -12.07 6.91 4.03
N TYR A 182 -12.67 6.12 4.92
CA TYR A 182 -12.76 6.45 6.34
C TYR A 182 -11.61 5.78 7.08
N ALA A 183 -10.73 6.56 7.67
CA ALA A 183 -9.61 6.04 8.45
C ALA A 183 -9.93 6.12 9.95
N ALA A 184 -10.54 5.08 10.50
CA ALA A 184 -10.70 4.94 11.94
C ALA A 184 -9.35 4.51 12.52
N HIS A 185 -8.74 5.30 13.42
CA HIS A 185 -7.39 4.99 13.89
C HIS A 185 -7.30 3.57 14.47
N SER A 186 -8.02 3.28 15.56
CA SER A 186 -8.04 1.94 16.16
C SER A 186 -9.23 1.81 17.12
N ALA A 187 -9.55 0.58 17.51
CA ALA A 187 -10.61 0.32 18.48
C ALA A 187 -10.28 0.80 19.91
N TYR A 188 -8.99 1.04 20.22
CA TYR A 188 -8.56 1.55 21.52
C TYR A 188 -8.45 3.08 21.57
N MET A 189 -8.45 3.77 20.42
CA MET A 189 -8.46 5.23 20.32
C MET A 189 -9.83 5.82 19.96
N LEU A 190 -10.85 5.00 19.82
CA LEU A 190 -12.21 5.42 19.50
C LEU A 190 -13.22 4.71 20.41
N PRO A 191 -14.25 5.42 20.92
CA PRO A 191 -15.37 4.76 21.57
C PRO A 191 -16.17 3.95 20.54
N VAL A 192 -16.85 2.90 21.00
CA VAL A 192 -17.69 2.04 20.16
C VAL A 192 -18.73 2.84 19.35
N GLU A 193 -19.26 3.90 19.94
CA GLU A 193 -20.18 4.83 19.26
C GLU A 193 -19.56 5.48 18.02
N ALA A 194 -18.29 5.89 18.10
CA ALA A 194 -17.60 6.48 16.96
C ALA A 194 -17.36 5.44 15.86
N LEU A 195 -16.97 4.21 16.23
CA LEU A 195 -16.80 3.11 15.27
C LEU A 195 -18.12 2.76 14.55
N ARG A 196 -19.26 2.79 15.26
CA ARG A 196 -20.59 2.62 14.65
C ARG A 196 -20.90 3.74 13.66
N GLN A 197 -20.66 4.99 14.04
CA GLN A 197 -20.92 6.12 13.15
C GLN A 197 -20.02 6.11 11.90
N VAL A 198 -18.74 5.72 12.03
CA VAL A 198 -17.86 5.47 10.88
C VAL A 198 -18.43 4.39 9.97
N THR A 199 -18.89 3.29 10.56
CA THR A 199 -19.49 2.16 9.81
C THR A 199 -20.70 2.62 9.00
N GLU A 200 -21.61 3.38 9.61
CA GLU A 200 -22.81 3.90 8.95
C GLU A 200 -22.46 4.87 7.82
N SER A 201 -21.57 5.84 8.07
CA SER A 201 -21.13 6.82 7.07
C SER A 201 -20.43 6.17 5.88
N ALA A 202 -19.55 5.19 6.13
CA ALA A 202 -18.85 4.45 5.08
C ALA A 202 -19.81 3.58 4.25
N ALA A 203 -20.73 2.86 4.91
CA ALA A 203 -21.72 2.04 4.23
C ALA A 203 -22.65 2.87 3.34
N ALA A 204 -23.07 4.06 3.79
CA ALA A 204 -23.92 4.96 3.02
C ALA A 204 -23.27 5.44 1.70
N ARG A 205 -21.93 5.43 1.63
CA ARG A 205 -21.15 5.91 0.48
C ARG A 205 -20.39 4.82 -0.26
N GLY A 206 -20.52 3.57 0.16
CA GLY A 206 -19.75 2.44 -0.39
C GLY A 206 -18.24 2.60 -0.22
N ALA A 207 -17.80 3.39 0.75
CA ALA A 207 -16.40 3.73 0.96
C ALA A 207 -15.66 2.63 1.75
N LEU A 208 -14.35 2.52 1.52
CA LEU A 208 -13.46 1.69 2.33
C LEU A 208 -13.36 2.26 3.76
N VAL A 209 -13.32 1.38 4.77
CA VAL A 209 -12.84 1.71 6.12
C VAL A 209 -11.45 1.14 6.32
N GLN A 210 -10.49 1.98 6.68
CA GLN A 210 -9.15 1.57 7.11
C GLN A 210 -9.06 1.63 8.64
N ILE A 211 -8.48 0.62 9.30
CA ILE A 211 -8.34 0.58 10.76
C ILE A 211 -7.16 -0.31 11.23
N HIS A 212 -6.40 0.12 12.24
CA HIS A 212 -5.40 -0.72 12.89
C HIS A 212 -6.08 -1.74 13.82
N VAL A 213 -5.72 -3.03 13.68
CA VAL A 213 -6.36 -4.13 14.42
C VAL A 213 -5.32 -5.11 14.93
N ALA A 214 -5.33 -5.33 16.26
CA ALA A 214 -4.57 -6.38 16.94
C ALA A 214 -3.07 -6.35 16.57
N GLU A 215 -2.47 -5.17 16.60
CA GLU A 215 -1.08 -4.93 16.23
C GLU A 215 -0.15 -5.38 17.37
N ALA A 216 -0.29 -4.82 18.57
CA ALA A 216 0.51 -5.18 19.74
C ALA A 216 -0.28 -6.00 20.78
N ALA A 217 0.42 -6.85 21.53
CA ALA A 217 -0.19 -7.84 22.43
C ALA A 217 -1.13 -7.26 23.51
N ASP A 218 -0.96 -6.00 23.91
CA ASP A 218 -1.68 -5.37 25.03
C ASP A 218 -2.45 -4.08 24.64
N GLU A 219 -2.42 -3.63 23.39
CA GLU A 219 -3.00 -2.33 22.98
C GLU A 219 -4.52 -2.22 23.19
N ASP A 220 -5.21 -3.34 23.02
CA ASP A 220 -6.65 -3.52 22.96
C ASP A 220 -7.15 -4.46 24.08
N ALA A 221 -6.43 -4.51 25.21
CA ALA A 221 -6.76 -5.36 26.35
C ALA A 221 -8.19 -5.16 26.87
N ARG A 222 -8.71 -3.92 26.81
CA ARG A 222 -10.09 -3.60 27.21
C ARG A 222 -11.10 -4.19 26.24
N GLN A 223 -10.86 -4.04 24.95
CA GLN A 223 -11.72 -4.54 23.87
C GLN A 223 -11.76 -6.07 23.89
N ARG A 224 -10.62 -6.73 24.11
CA ARG A 224 -10.57 -8.18 24.33
C ARG A 224 -11.36 -8.63 25.55
N ALA A 225 -11.24 -7.91 26.67
CA ALA A 225 -11.96 -8.26 27.90
C ALA A 225 -13.49 -8.15 27.75
N GLU A 226 -13.98 -7.20 26.96
CA GLU A 226 -15.41 -6.93 26.77
C GLU A 226 -16.03 -7.74 25.62
N PHE A 227 -15.34 -7.83 24.47
CA PHE A 227 -15.87 -8.40 23.23
C PHE A 227 -15.20 -9.73 22.80
N GLY A 228 -14.14 -10.14 23.50
CA GLY A 228 -13.31 -11.30 23.17
C GLY A 228 -12.15 -10.98 22.23
N SER A 229 -12.40 -10.18 21.20
CA SER A 229 -11.37 -9.67 20.27
C SER A 229 -11.85 -8.39 19.58
N VAL A 230 -10.91 -7.61 19.01
CA VAL A 230 -11.27 -6.45 18.17
C VAL A 230 -12.05 -6.89 16.92
N PRO A 231 -11.67 -7.94 16.17
CA PRO A 231 -12.49 -8.46 15.07
C PRO A 231 -13.95 -8.76 15.47
N ARG A 232 -14.18 -9.36 16.65
CA ARG A 232 -15.55 -9.62 17.14
C ARG A 232 -16.31 -8.34 17.49
N LEU A 233 -15.64 -7.34 18.07
CA LEU A 233 -16.22 -6.01 18.25
C LEU A 233 -16.64 -5.40 16.90
N LEU A 234 -15.75 -5.44 15.90
CA LEU A 234 -16.03 -4.89 14.56
C LEU A 234 -17.20 -5.62 13.86
N GLU A 235 -17.34 -6.93 14.07
CA GLU A 235 -18.51 -7.69 13.60
C GLU A 235 -19.80 -7.30 14.34
N GLU A 236 -19.75 -7.15 15.65
CA GLU A 236 -20.92 -6.81 16.47
C GLU A 236 -21.53 -5.46 16.05
N ILE A 237 -20.68 -4.48 15.76
CA ILE A 237 -21.11 -3.17 15.26
C ILE A 237 -21.44 -3.16 13.76
N GLY A 238 -21.21 -4.28 13.06
CA GLY A 238 -21.50 -4.44 11.64
C GLY A 238 -20.45 -3.86 10.69
N MET A 239 -19.29 -3.40 11.16
CA MET A 239 -18.23 -2.83 10.33
C MET A 239 -17.74 -3.83 9.28
N LEU A 240 -17.52 -5.08 9.69
CA LEU A 240 -17.03 -6.14 8.79
C LEU A 240 -18.04 -6.56 7.71
N ARG A 241 -19.27 -6.02 7.71
CA ARG A 241 -20.24 -6.24 6.62
C ARG A 241 -20.00 -5.31 5.43
N GLY A 242 -19.20 -4.26 5.61
CA GLY A 242 -18.77 -3.35 4.57
C GLY A 242 -17.40 -3.70 4.00
N ARG A 243 -16.83 -2.76 3.22
CA ARG A 243 -15.47 -2.86 2.68
C ARG A 243 -14.48 -2.37 3.73
N VAL A 244 -13.68 -3.27 4.30
CA VAL A 244 -12.76 -2.98 5.41
C VAL A 244 -11.36 -3.48 5.10
N LEU A 245 -10.37 -2.64 5.38
CA LEU A 245 -8.95 -2.96 5.38
C LEU A 245 -8.40 -2.83 6.81
N THR A 246 -7.91 -3.94 7.35
CA THR A 246 -7.29 -3.96 8.68
C THR A 246 -5.77 -3.97 8.56
N ALA A 247 -5.11 -2.98 9.15
CA ALA A 247 -3.66 -2.94 9.22
C ALA A 247 -3.13 -3.85 10.34
N HIS A 248 -1.94 -4.42 10.11
CA HIS A 248 -1.18 -5.30 11.00
C HIS A 248 -1.78 -6.70 11.18
N ALA A 249 -2.91 -6.82 11.89
CA ALA A 249 -3.60 -8.08 12.16
C ALA A 249 -2.66 -9.19 12.70
N VAL A 250 -1.83 -8.84 13.69
CA VAL A 250 -0.77 -9.72 14.21
C VAL A 250 -1.35 -10.77 15.16
N HIS A 251 -2.10 -10.32 16.17
CA HIS A 251 -2.58 -11.16 17.26
C HIS A 251 -4.01 -11.66 17.02
N LEU A 252 -4.17 -12.49 15.98
CA LEU A 252 -5.46 -13.09 15.62
C LEU A 252 -5.58 -14.56 16.09
N SER A 253 -6.75 -14.90 16.62
CA SER A 253 -7.16 -16.29 16.84
C SER A 253 -7.64 -16.97 15.56
N ASP A 254 -7.84 -18.29 15.60
CA ASP A 254 -8.43 -19.03 14.47
C ASP A 254 -9.85 -18.54 14.14
N GLU A 255 -10.62 -18.17 15.17
CA GLU A 255 -11.98 -17.62 15.01
C GLU A 255 -11.95 -16.26 14.32
N ASP A 256 -10.97 -15.41 14.67
CA ASP A 256 -10.79 -14.10 14.04
C ASP A 256 -10.42 -14.23 12.55
N ILE A 257 -9.52 -15.15 12.22
CA ILE A 257 -9.12 -15.42 10.82
C ILE A 257 -10.32 -15.95 10.03
N ALA A 258 -11.08 -16.89 10.60
CA ALA A 258 -12.28 -17.42 9.96
C ALA A 258 -13.36 -16.34 9.74
N LEU A 259 -13.48 -15.41 10.69
CA LEU A 259 -14.38 -14.26 10.59
C LEU A 259 -13.97 -13.32 9.45
N PHE A 260 -12.68 -12.95 9.37
CA PHE A 260 -12.17 -12.12 8.27
C PHE A 260 -12.40 -12.76 6.91
N ALA A 261 -12.15 -14.07 6.78
CA ALA A 261 -12.41 -14.81 5.55
C ALA A 261 -13.91 -14.79 5.17
N ALA A 262 -14.79 -15.08 6.14
CA ALA A 262 -16.24 -15.10 5.92
C ALA A 262 -16.82 -13.73 5.53
N ARG A 263 -16.15 -12.64 5.93
CA ARG A 263 -16.55 -11.26 5.66
C ARG A 263 -15.86 -10.62 4.46
N GLY A 264 -14.87 -11.29 3.87
CA GLY A 264 -14.06 -10.69 2.81
C GLY A 264 -13.28 -9.47 3.29
N THR A 265 -12.88 -9.45 4.57
CA THR A 265 -12.07 -8.37 5.14
C THR A 265 -10.66 -8.42 4.58
N GLY A 266 -10.15 -7.27 4.13
CA GLY A 266 -8.77 -7.14 3.66
C GLY A 266 -7.79 -6.94 4.82
N VAL A 267 -6.59 -7.47 4.68
CA VAL A 267 -5.48 -7.27 5.63
C VAL A 267 -4.31 -6.59 4.93
N ALA A 268 -3.79 -5.50 5.50
CA ALA A 268 -2.49 -4.96 5.15
C ALA A 268 -1.45 -5.51 6.14
N HIS A 269 -0.62 -6.45 5.68
CA HIS A 269 0.45 -7.02 6.48
C HIS A 269 1.69 -6.11 6.40
N CYS A 270 2.14 -5.60 7.55
CA CYS A 270 3.28 -4.68 7.67
C CYS A 270 4.48 -5.33 8.40
N PRO A 271 5.17 -6.32 7.79
CA PRO A 271 6.19 -7.09 8.50
C PRO A 271 7.39 -6.26 8.99
N GLY A 272 7.84 -5.24 8.24
CA GLY A 272 8.92 -4.35 8.67
C GLY A 272 8.59 -3.62 9.97
N SER A 273 7.44 -2.94 10.01
CA SER A 273 6.97 -2.25 11.21
C SER A 273 6.73 -3.19 12.38
N ASN A 274 6.03 -4.31 12.14
CA ASN A 274 5.76 -5.30 13.18
C ASN A 274 7.04 -5.86 13.81
N ALA A 275 8.09 -6.06 12.99
CA ALA A 275 9.39 -6.52 13.46
C ALA A 275 10.13 -5.42 14.24
N LYS A 276 10.18 -4.19 13.71
CA LYS A 276 10.90 -3.06 14.33
C LYS A 276 10.31 -2.69 15.69
N LEU A 277 8.99 -2.65 15.81
CA LEU A 277 8.30 -2.31 17.06
C LEU A 277 8.15 -3.50 18.01
N ALA A 278 8.61 -4.68 17.61
CA ALA A 278 8.40 -5.95 18.31
C ALA A 278 6.91 -6.25 18.59
N SER A 279 6.02 -5.80 17.70
CA SER A 279 4.58 -6.05 17.76
C SER A 279 4.28 -7.55 17.61
N GLY A 280 5.02 -8.25 16.75
CA GLY A 280 4.98 -9.72 16.61
C GLY A 280 5.10 -10.20 15.17
N ILE A 281 4.88 -11.50 14.95
CA ILE A 281 4.84 -12.10 13.61
C ILE A 281 3.39 -12.46 13.29
N ALA A 282 2.80 -11.78 12.30
CA ALA A 282 1.44 -12.07 11.88
C ALA A 282 1.30 -13.49 11.31
N ARG A 283 0.12 -14.09 11.47
CA ARG A 283 -0.21 -15.46 11.02
C ARG A 283 -0.50 -15.50 9.50
N LEU A 284 0.42 -14.97 8.69
CA LEU A 284 0.26 -14.79 7.25
C LEU A 284 -0.12 -16.08 6.51
N THR A 285 0.50 -17.21 6.85
CA THR A 285 0.19 -18.50 6.22
C THR A 285 -1.22 -18.97 6.50
N ASP A 286 -1.74 -18.69 7.70
CA ASP A 286 -3.07 -19.12 8.13
C ASP A 286 -4.14 -18.21 7.49
N LEU A 287 -3.88 -16.91 7.44
CA LEU A 287 -4.70 -15.92 6.71
C LEU A 287 -4.85 -16.32 5.23
N ARG A 288 -3.73 -16.64 4.56
CA ARG A 288 -3.75 -17.09 3.16
C ARG A 288 -4.46 -18.43 2.98
N ALA A 289 -4.25 -19.39 3.89
CA ALA A 289 -4.91 -20.70 3.83
C ALA A 289 -6.44 -20.58 4.00
N ALA A 290 -6.89 -19.57 4.75
CA ALA A 290 -8.30 -19.23 4.91
C ALA A 290 -8.87 -18.37 3.76
N ALA A 291 -8.07 -18.06 2.73
CA ALA A 291 -8.43 -17.17 1.62
C ALA A 291 -8.81 -15.75 2.04
N VAL A 292 -8.21 -15.23 3.12
CA VAL A 292 -8.26 -13.80 3.44
C VAL A 292 -7.49 -13.02 2.38
N ALA A 293 -8.04 -11.90 1.91
CA ALA A 293 -7.33 -11.00 1.00
C ALA A 293 -6.22 -10.27 1.76
N VAL A 294 -4.96 -10.52 1.40
CA VAL A 294 -3.80 -9.96 2.09
C VAL A 294 -2.94 -9.17 1.10
N GLY A 295 -2.73 -7.90 1.41
CA GLY A 295 -1.74 -7.02 0.79
C GLY A 295 -0.56 -6.75 1.74
N LEU A 296 0.47 -6.07 1.23
CA LEU A 296 1.59 -5.60 2.04
C LEU A 296 1.47 -4.10 2.32
N GLY A 297 1.88 -3.67 3.50
CA GLY A 297 1.99 -2.27 3.89
C GLY A 297 3.37 -1.94 4.44
N THR A 298 3.86 -0.73 4.23
CA THR A 298 5.12 -0.28 4.86
C THR A 298 4.89 0.33 6.23
N ASP A 299 3.65 0.70 6.57
CA ASP A 299 3.34 1.61 7.69
C ASP A 299 4.05 2.98 7.45
N GLY A 300 4.25 3.77 8.50
CA GLY A 300 5.00 5.02 8.44
C GLY A 300 6.52 4.81 8.47
N PRO A 301 7.31 5.63 7.76
CA PRO A 301 8.78 5.55 7.78
C PRO A 301 9.42 5.99 9.12
N ALA A 302 8.64 6.16 10.18
CA ALA A 302 9.14 6.33 11.54
C ALA A 302 9.11 5.02 12.34
N SER A 303 8.42 3.98 11.85
CA SER A 303 8.35 2.63 12.37
C SER A 303 8.86 1.57 11.38
N ASN A 304 9.50 1.92 10.27
CA ASN A 304 10.00 0.98 9.25
C ASN A 304 11.53 0.94 9.09
N ASP A 305 12.23 1.86 8.39
CA ASP A 305 11.98 3.30 8.23
C ASP A 305 12.00 3.80 6.77
N ASP A 306 11.72 2.93 5.80
CA ASP A 306 11.51 3.33 4.40
C ASP A 306 10.10 3.08 3.88
N LEU A 307 9.87 3.47 2.62
CA LEU A 307 8.65 3.22 1.87
C LEU A 307 8.93 2.27 0.70
N ASP A 308 9.75 1.23 0.92
CA ASP A 308 10.12 0.22 -0.05
C ASP A 308 9.33 -1.10 0.13
N LEU A 309 8.30 -1.30 -0.70
CA LEU A 309 7.49 -2.51 -0.62
C LEU A 309 8.25 -3.79 -1.05
N TRP A 310 9.40 -3.67 -1.74
CA TRP A 310 10.23 -4.83 -2.06
C TRP A 310 10.87 -5.43 -0.80
N GLU A 311 11.19 -4.60 0.19
CA GLU A 311 11.67 -5.08 1.49
C GLU A 311 10.54 -5.84 2.21
N GLU A 312 9.32 -5.31 2.19
CA GLU A 312 8.15 -5.99 2.78
C GLU A 312 7.85 -7.34 2.09
N VAL A 313 8.05 -7.45 0.77
CA VAL A 313 7.96 -8.72 0.03
C VAL A 313 8.95 -9.73 0.58
N GLN A 314 10.21 -9.33 0.81
CA GLN A 314 11.23 -10.21 1.35
C GLN A 314 10.94 -10.59 2.81
N LEU A 315 10.63 -9.60 3.64
CA LEU A 315 10.37 -9.80 5.07
C LEU A 315 9.15 -10.69 5.31
N SER A 316 8.06 -10.51 4.56
CA SER A 316 6.88 -11.38 4.68
C SER A 316 7.23 -12.85 4.46
N ALA A 317 8.05 -13.15 3.44
CA ALA A 317 8.51 -14.52 3.15
C ALA A 317 9.47 -15.04 4.22
N MET A 318 10.43 -14.24 4.66
CA MET A 318 11.38 -14.64 5.71
C MET A 318 10.69 -14.93 7.03
N LEU A 319 9.78 -14.06 7.48
CA LEU A 319 9.05 -14.22 8.73
C LEU A 319 8.08 -15.41 8.69
N ALA A 320 7.40 -15.63 7.56
CA ALA A 320 6.55 -16.81 7.36
C ALA A 320 7.35 -18.12 7.47
N ARG A 321 8.55 -18.18 6.89
CA ARG A 321 9.44 -19.36 6.97
C ARG A 321 9.95 -19.59 8.39
N LEU A 322 10.32 -18.53 9.09
CA LEU A 322 10.78 -18.62 10.48
C LEU A 322 9.67 -19.08 11.43
N SER A 323 8.46 -18.54 11.29
CA SER A 323 7.35 -18.89 12.16
C SER A 323 6.87 -20.33 11.95
N THR A 324 6.79 -20.78 10.70
CA THR A 324 6.35 -22.13 10.34
C THR A 324 7.45 -23.18 10.41
N LYS A 325 8.73 -22.76 10.46
CA LYS A 325 9.92 -23.62 10.34
C LYS A 325 9.94 -24.42 9.03
N ASP A 326 9.35 -23.86 7.98
CA ASP A 326 9.29 -24.44 6.64
C ASP A 326 9.90 -23.45 5.64
N SER A 327 11.01 -23.82 5.01
CA SER A 327 11.69 -22.98 4.01
C SER A 327 10.89 -22.82 2.71
N THR A 328 9.82 -23.59 2.53
CA THR A 328 8.93 -23.51 1.37
C THR A 328 7.69 -22.65 1.62
N ALA A 329 7.47 -22.21 2.87
CA ALA A 329 6.42 -21.25 3.20
C ALA A 329 6.65 -19.94 2.46
N LEU A 330 5.61 -19.46 1.76
CA LEU A 330 5.58 -18.27 0.91
C LEU A 330 6.74 -18.23 -0.10
N ARG A 331 6.51 -18.72 -1.32
CA ARG A 331 7.51 -18.67 -2.39
C ARG A 331 7.64 -17.23 -2.91
N ALA A 332 8.73 -16.95 -3.65
CA ALA A 332 8.99 -15.62 -4.22
C ALA A 332 7.79 -15.08 -5.01
N LYS A 333 7.20 -15.92 -5.85
CA LYS A 333 6.00 -15.55 -6.63
C LYS A 333 4.82 -15.19 -5.73
N ASP A 334 4.56 -15.98 -4.67
CA ASP A 334 3.46 -15.73 -3.74
C ASP A 334 3.66 -14.41 -2.99
N ALA A 335 4.89 -14.13 -2.56
CA ALA A 335 5.22 -12.90 -1.86
C ALA A 335 5.07 -11.68 -2.78
N LEU A 336 5.52 -11.77 -4.04
CA LEU A 336 5.33 -10.72 -5.04
C LEU A 336 3.85 -10.44 -5.29
N LEU A 337 3.02 -11.50 -5.35
CA LEU A 337 1.57 -11.34 -5.52
C LEU A 337 0.91 -10.58 -4.36
N LEU A 338 1.44 -10.65 -3.13
CA LEU A 338 0.91 -9.83 -2.01
C LEU A 338 1.13 -8.33 -2.26
N ALA A 339 2.22 -7.94 -2.92
CA ALA A 339 2.54 -6.55 -3.24
C ALA A 339 1.82 -6.02 -4.49
N THR A 340 1.16 -6.87 -5.27
CA THR A 340 0.44 -6.48 -6.50
C THR A 340 -1.04 -6.78 -6.36
N ARG A 341 -1.50 -7.92 -6.87
CA ARG A 341 -2.92 -8.29 -6.87
C ARG A 341 -3.48 -8.48 -5.46
N GLY A 342 -2.68 -8.98 -4.51
CA GLY A 342 -3.08 -9.13 -3.12
C GLY A 342 -3.35 -7.78 -2.44
N GLY A 343 -2.57 -6.74 -2.75
CA GLY A 343 -2.86 -5.37 -2.34
C GLY A 343 -4.16 -4.84 -2.95
N ALA A 344 -4.39 -5.10 -4.23
CA ALA A 344 -5.63 -4.72 -4.91
C ALA A 344 -6.85 -5.44 -4.30
N ASP A 345 -6.75 -6.75 -4.06
CA ASP A 345 -7.79 -7.58 -3.45
C ASP A 345 -8.09 -7.13 -2.02
N ALA A 346 -7.06 -6.86 -1.20
CA ALA A 346 -7.23 -6.37 0.17
C ALA A 346 -7.88 -4.99 0.21
N LEU A 347 -7.58 -4.14 -0.78
CA LEU A 347 -8.25 -2.86 -0.94
C LEU A 347 -9.65 -3.01 -1.54
N GLY A 348 -10.02 -4.12 -2.18
CA GLY A 348 -11.29 -4.24 -2.93
C GLY A 348 -11.28 -3.45 -4.24
N ARG A 349 -10.15 -3.48 -4.96
CA ARG A 349 -9.93 -2.82 -6.26
C ARG A 349 -9.68 -3.86 -7.35
N ASP A 350 -10.68 -4.09 -8.19
CA ASP A 350 -10.60 -5.02 -9.33
C ASP A 350 -9.95 -4.41 -10.58
N ASP A 351 -9.64 -3.12 -10.54
CA ASP A 351 -9.07 -2.34 -11.65
C ASP A 351 -7.55 -2.10 -11.51
N LEU A 352 -6.89 -2.68 -10.50
CA LEU A 352 -5.46 -2.51 -10.21
C LEU A 352 -4.74 -3.86 -10.00
N GLY A 353 -3.41 -3.85 -9.83
CA GLY A 353 -2.64 -4.97 -9.28
C GLY A 353 -2.34 -6.15 -10.21
N ALA A 354 -2.83 -6.11 -11.46
CA ALA A 354 -2.51 -7.10 -12.48
C ALA A 354 -2.48 -6.46 -13.87
N LEU A 355 -1.72 -7.04 -14.80
CA LEU A 355 -1.70 -6.61 -16.20
C LEU A 355 -2.75 -7.37 -16.99
N GLU A 356 -4.02 -7.02 -16.79
CA GLU A 356 -5.17 -7.67 -17.43
C GLU A 356 -6.02 -6.63 -18.17
N PRO A 357 -6.65 -6.98 -19.31
CA PRO A 357 -7.51 -6.06 -20.04
C PRO A 357 -8.60 -5.42 -19.15
N GLY A 358 -8.78 -4.10 -19.30
CA GLY A 358 -9.74 -3.31 -18.53
C GLY A 358 -9.18 -2.72 -17.24
N ARG A 359 -8.08 -3.24 -16.68
CA ARG A 359 -7.40 -2.64 -15.52
C ARG A 359 -6.65 -1.37 -15.91
N TRP A 360 -6.35 -0.50 -14.95
CA TRP A 360 -5.49 0.66 -15.18
C TRP A 360 -4.09 0.22 -15.59
N ALA A 361 -3.48 0.99 -16.51
CA ALA A 361 -2.10 0.79 -16.90
C ALA A 361 -1.14 1.37 -15.84
N ASP A 362 -1.14 0.73 -14.67
CA ASP A 362 -0.23 0.97 -13.56
C ASP A 362 0.84 -0.12 -13.59
N PHE A 363 2.04 0.19 -14.10
CA PHE A 363 3.10 -0.81 -14.27
C PHE A 363 4.50 -0.24 -14.12
N VAL A 364 5.44 -1.14 -13.88
CA VAL A 364 6.85 -0.85 -13.57
C VAL A 364 7.73 -1.60 -14.57
N HIS A 365 8.80 -0.94 -15.00
CA HIS A 365 9.89 -1.54 -15.74
C HIS A 365 11.10 -1.71 -14.81
N VAL A 366 11.54 -2.96 -14.67
CA VAL A 366 12.76 -3.33 -13.93
C VAL A 366 13.88 -3.64 -14.91
N ASP A 367 14.99 -2.94 -14.78
CA ASP A 367 16.15 -3.10 -15.64
C ASP A 367 17.00 -4.32 -15.21
N PRO A 368 17.24 -5.29 -16.10
CA PRO A 368 18.08 -6.44 -15.78
C PRO A 368 19.57 -6.10 -15.74
N ASP A 369 20.00 -4.89 -16.14
CA ASP A 369 21.41 -4.51 -16.12
C ASP A 369 21.95 -4.30 -14.69
N GLY A 370 22.24 -5.41 -14.02
CA GLY A 370 22.97 -5.41 -12.77
C GLY A 370 23.12 -6.79 -12.13
N PRO A 371 23.86 -6.88 -11.00
CA PRO A 371 24.30 -8.16 -10.45
C PRO A 371 23.19 -9.12 -10.03
N ALA A 372 21.97 -8.61 -9.77
CA ALA A 372 20.81 -9.42 -9.45
C ALA A 372 20.41 -10.38 -10.59
N PHE A 373 20.70 -9.99 -11.84
CA PHE A 373 20.42 -10.79 -13.04
C PHE A 373 21.74 -11.10 -13.78
N ALA A 374 22.77 -11.52 -13.04
CA ALA A 374 24.12 -11.74 -13.58
C ALA A 374 24.20 -12.72 -14.77
N THR A 375 23.21 -13.60 -14.94
CA THR A 375 23.11 -14.55 -16.05
C THR A 375 22.03 -14.20 -17.09
N GLY A 376 21.50 -12.97 -17.02
CA GLY A 376 20.47 -12.47 -17.92
C GLY A 376 19.07 -12.95 -17.56
N LEU A 377 18.14 -12.77 -18.50
CA LEU A 377 16.73 -13.15 -18.32
C LEU A 377 16.40 -14.50 -18.94
N ASP A 378 17.26 -15.13 -19.74
CA ASP A 378 17.00 -16.44 -20.40
C ASP A 378 17.02 -17.65 -19.44
N GLU A 379 17.12 -17.41 -18.14
CA GLU A 379 17.04 -18.41 -17.08
C GLU A 379 15.62 -18.95 -16.90
N PRO A 380 15.44 -20.11 -16.22
CA PRO A 380 14.11 -20.62 -15.87
C PRO A 380 13.26 -19.58 -15.12
N ASP A 381 11.95 -19.59 -15.39
CA ASP A 381 10.98 -18.60 -14.86
C ASP A 381 11.05 -18.43 -13.34
N GLU A 382 11.15 -19.54 -12.60
CA GLU A 382 11.27 -19.51 -11.14
C GLU A 382 12.54 -18.79 -10.66
N GLN A 383 13.64 -18.91 -11.40
CA GLN A 383 14.91 -18.24 -11.10
C GLN A 383 14.82 -16.75 -11.41
N VAL A 384 14.17 -16.35 -12.51
CA VAL A 384 13.95 -14.92 -12.82
C VAL A 384 13.12 -14.25 -11.72
N ILE A 385 12.01 -14.87 -11.30
CA ILE A 385 11.17 -14.35 -10.19
C ILE A 385 11.96 -14.35 -8.88
N SER A 386 12.74 -15.39 -8.61
CA SER A 386 13.60 -15.46 -7.42
C SER A 386 14.63 -14.33 -7.40
N ASN A 387 15.30 -14.05 -8.52
CA ASN A 387 16.26 -12.96 -8.64
C ASN A 387 15.59 -11.60 -8.46
N LEU A 388 14.40 -11.41 -9.05
CA LEU A 388 13.61 -10.19 -8.88
C LEU A 388 13.29 -9.92 -7.40
N VAL A 389 12.79 -10.93 -6.69
CA VAL A 389 12.36 -10.80 -5.29
C VAL A 389 13.55 -10.74 -4.33
N TRP A 390 14.51 -11.65 -4.41
CA TRP A 390 15.54 -11.81 -3.38
C TRP A 390 16.82 -11.00 -3.64
N ALA A 391 17.12 -10.64 -4.88
CA ALA A 391 18.39 -10.00 -5.25
C ALA A 391 18.23 -8.60 -5.84
N SER A 392 17.21 -8.38 -6.68
CA SER A 392 16.96 -7.07 -7.30
C SER A 392 16.32 -6.11 -6.30
N GLY A 393 15.07 -6.38 -5.90
CA GLY A 393 14.23 -5.43 -5.18
C GLY A 393 14.08 -4.10 -5.93
N SER A 394 13.94 -3.01 -5.20
CA SER A 394 13.72 -1.65 -5.71
C SER A 394 14.88 -1.08 -6.54
N ARG A 395 16.10 -1.58 -6.36
CA ARG A 395 17.34 -1.00 -6.94
C ARG A 395 17.33 -0.90 -8.46
N GLN A 396 16.59 -1.77 -9.12
CA GLN A 396 16.52 -1.86 -10.58
C GLN A 396 15.20 -1.31 -11.16
N VAL A 397 14.34 -0.71 -10.34
CA VAL A 397 13.16 -0.01 -10.83
C VAL A 397 13.62 1.22 -11.63
N ARG A 398 13.32 1.22 -12.93
CA ARG A 398 13.80 2.24 -13.87
C ARG A 398 12.71 3.19 -14.29
N ASP A 399 11.58 2.65 -14.75
CA ASP A 399 10.49 3.45 -15.28
C ASP A 399 9.16 3.00 -14.67
N VAL A 400 8.24 3.96 -14.47
CA VAL A 400 6.95 3.70 -13.82
C VAL A 400 5.86 4.46 -14.54
N TRP A 401 4.73 3.79 -14.75
CA TRP A 401 3.51 4.33 -15.33
C TRP A 401 2.35 4.21 -14.36
N VAL A 402 1.48 5.22 -14.33
CA VAL A 402 0.24 5.25 -13.54
C VAL A 402 -0.88 5.76 -14.43
N ALA A 403 -1.93 4.97 -14.61
CA ALA A 403 -3.02 5.21 -15.56
C ALA A 403 -2.50 5.48 -16.99
N GLY A 404 -1.42 4.80 -17.39
CA GLY A 404 -0.79 4.96 -18.70
C GLY A 404 0.16 6.16 -18.84
N ASP A 405 0.20 7.07 -17.87
CA ASP A 405 1.16 8.19 -17.88
C ASP A 405 2.49 7.76 -17.27
N GLN A 406 3.60 8.04 -17.95
CA GLN A 406 4.92 7.85 -17.37
C GLN A 406 5.16 8.89 -16.27
N VAL A 407 5.46 8.43 -15.05
CA VAL A 407 5.71 9.27 -13.87
C VAL A 407 7.14 9.17 -13.34
N VAL A 408 7.86 8.10 -13.67
CA VAL A 408 9.29 7.93 -13.44
C VAL A 408 9.97 7.52 -14.75
N THR A 409 11.11 8.13 -15.03
CA THR A 409 11.99 7.78 -16.15
C THR A 409 13.43 7.72 -15.65
N ASP A 410 14.13 6.64 -15.98
CA ASP A 410 15.53 6.43 -15.57
C ASP A 410 15.77 6.61 -14.04
N GLY A 411 14.81 6.16 -13.23
CA GLY A 411 14.85 6.24 -11.77
C GLY A 411 14.60 7.64 -11.19
N GLU A 412 14.20 8.63 -11.99
CA GLU A 412 13.86 9.99 -11.54
C GLU A 412 12.41 10.37 -11.87
N PRO A 413 11.72 11.10 -10.97
CA PRO A 413 10.34 11.53 -11.20
C PRO A 413 10.26 12.55 -12.36
N VAL A 414 9.26 12.38 -13.21
CA VAL A 414 9.05 13.21 -14.42
C VAL A 414 8.32 14.52 -14.10
N ARG A 415 7.41 14.48 -13.12
CA ARG A 415 6.47 15.58 -12.84
C ARG A 415 6.98 16.58 -11.81
N VAL A 416 7.91 16.18 -10.96
CA VAL A 416 8.40 16.97 -9.83
C VAL A 416 9.92 16.93 -9.75
N GLU A 417 10.53 18.03 -9.31
CA GLU A 417 11.96 18.06 -9.04
C GLU A 417 12.25 17.46 -7.66
N ARG A 418 12.85 16.26 -7.64
CA ARG A 418 13.16 15.52 -6.39
C ARG A 418 13.95 16.35 -5.38
N SER A 419 14.92 17.14 -5.84
CA SER A 419 15.73 18.01 -4.96
C SER A 419 14.90 19.09 -4.26
N LYS A 420 13.88 19.65 -4.93
CA LYS A 420 12.95 20.61 -4.34
C LYS A 420 12.03 19.95 -3.32
N ALA A 421 11.48 18.77 -3.63
CA ALA A 421 10.68 17.99 -2.68
C ALA A 421 11.48 17.67 -1.41
N GLN A 422 12.73 17.22 -1.57
CA GLN A 422 13.64 16.95 -0.46
C GLN A 422 13.96 18.21 0.37
N SER A 423 14.11 19.37 -0.27
CA SER A 423 14.36 20.64 0.44
C SER A 423 13.15 21.07 1.25
N ALA A 424 11.95 21.02 0.68
CA ALA A 424 10.72 21.36 1.38
C ALA A 424 10.50 20.46 2.61
N ALA A 425 10.70 19.14 2.46
CA ALA A 425 10.63 18.21 3.57
C ALA A 425 11.67 18.51 4.66
N ARG A 426 12.89 18.92 4.28
CA ARG A 426 13.94 19.31 5.23
C ARG A 426 13.53 20.53 6.06
N ASP A 427 12.94 21.54 5.42
CA ASP A 427 12.49 22.76 6.09
C ASP A 427 11.35 22.45 7.07
N SER A 428 10.38 21.64 6.65
CA SER A 428 9.30 21.15 7.52
C SER A 428 9.82 20.34 8.71
N ALA A 429 10.73 19.39 8.48
CA ALA A 429 11.32 18.58 9.54
C ALA A 429 12.14 19.43 10.54
N ALA A 430 12.88 20.44 10.06
CA ALA A 430 13.63 21.34 10.93
C ALA A 430 12.70 22.12 11.87
N ARG A 431 11.55 22.59 11.37
CA ARG A 431 10.52 23.27 12.16
C ARG A 431 9.90 22.34 13.22
N LEU A 432 9.61 21.09 12.88
CA LEU A 432 9.01 20.12 13.82
C LEU A 432 9.96 19.81 15.00
N ARG A 433 11.27 19.85 14.74
CA ARG A 433 12.33 19.61 15.74
C ARG A 433 12.65 20.81 16.62
N ALA A 434 12.37 22.04 16.15
CA ALA A 434 12.44 23.25 16.96
C ALA A 434 11.32 23.27 18.03
#